data_AF-A0A932IKW8-F1
#
_entry.id   AF-A0A932IKW8-F1
#
_cell.length_a   1.000
_cell.length_b   1.000
_cell.length_c   1.000
_cell.angle_alpha   90.00
_cell.angle_beta   90.00
_cell.angle_gamma   90.00
#
_symmetry.space_group_name_H-M   'P 1'
#
loop_
_entity.id
_entity.type
_entity.pdbx_description
1 polymer ?
#
loop_
_entity_poly.entity_id
_entity_poly.type
_entity_poly.pdbx_seq_one_letter_code
_entity_poly.pdbx_strand_id
1 'polypeptide(L)' 'RNGNTIAFLLRDKTVKEINVEVGEILADNVEVLRGLAPGDKVILNPSENLQTGSSVKIRE' A
#
# COMPACT_ATOMS: atom_id res chain seq x y z
N ARG A 1 -2.94 -2.35 -10.01
CA ARG A 1 -2.34 -1.97 -11.32
C ARG A 1 -2.18 -3.21 -12.17
N ASN A 2 -2.46 -3.16 -13.47
CA ASN A 2 -2.30 -4.29 -14.41
C ASN A 2 -2.99 -5.60 -13.95
N GLY A 3 -4.20 -5.49 -13.40
CA GLY A 3 -4.96 -6.65 -12.89
C GLY A 3 -4.57 -7.13 -11.50
N ASN A 4 -3.45 -6.65 -10.93
CA ASN A 4 -3.01 -7.01 -9.58
C ASN A 4 -3.44 -5.97 -8.54
N THR A 5 -3.88 -6.43 -7.38
CA THR A 5 -4.08 -5.59 -6.19
C THR A 5 -2.72 -5.28 -5.58
N ILE A 6 -2.45 -3.99 -5.38
CA ILE A 6 -1.17 -3.53 -4.83
C ILE A 6 -1.40 -2.61 -3.65
N ALA A 7 -0.46 -2.64 -2.70
CA ALA A 7 -0.33 -1.63 -1.66
C ALA A 7 0.97 -0.83 -1.90
N PHE A 8 0.96 0.44 -1.52
CA PHE A 8 2.16 1.26 -1.45
C PHE A 8 2.70 1.23 -0.02
N LEU A 9 3.81 0.52 0.15
CA LEU A 9 4.51 0.38 1.42
C LEU A 9 5.52 1.50 1.60
N LEU A 10 5.42 2.23 2.69
CA LEU A 10 6.42 3.21 3.09
C LEU A 10 7.67 2.49 3.58
N ARG A 11 8.81 2.81 2.95
CA ARG A 11 10.14 2.41 3.40
C ARG A 11 11.00 3.67 3.49
N ASP A 12 11.41 4.01 4.71
CA ASP A 12 12.10 5.24 5.05
C ASP A 12 11.32 6.50 4.61
N LYS A 13 11.70 7.10 3.48
CA LYS A 13 11.07 8.31 2.91
C LYS A 13 10.55 8.09 1.49
N THR A 14 10.57 6.84 1.03
CA THR A 14 10.08 6.45 -0.29
C THR A 14 9.02 5.38 -0.18
N VAL A 15 8.33 5.12 -1.28
CA VAL A 15 7.33 4.05 -1.36
C VAL A 15 7.82 2.89 -2.20
N LYS A 16 7.32 1.70 -1.90
CA LYS A 16 7.49 0.49 -2.70
C LYS A 16 6.13 -0.13 -2.99
N GLU A 17 5.86 -0.41 -4.26
CA GLU A 17 4.71 -1.22 -4.64
C GLU A 17 4.93 -2.67 -4.22
N ILE A 18 3.93 -3.24 -3.58
CA ILE A 18 3.90 -4.65 -3.20
C ILE A 18 2.58 -5.25 -3.66
N ASN A 19 2.64 -6.45 -4.24
CA ASN A 19 1.43 -7.21 -4.51
C ASN A 19 0.84 -7.69 -3.19
N VAL A 20 -0.46 -7.54 -3.05
CA VAL A 20 -1.20 -8.04 -1.89
C VAL A 20 -2.27 -9.00 -2.35
N GLU A 21 -2.45 -10.07 -1.56
CA GLU A 21 -3.60 -10.93 -1.68
C GLU A 21 -4.65 -10.42 -0.70
N VAL A 22 -5.81 -10.06 -1.22
CA VAL A 22 -6.92 -9.53 -0.42
C VAL A 22 -7.98 -10.60 -0.21
N GLY A 23 -8.56 -10.62 0.98
CA GLY A 23 -9.66 -11.49 1.37
C GLY A 23 -10.99 -10.74 1.28
N GLU A 24 -11.77 -10.82 2.35
CA GLU A 24 -13.07 -10.17 2.42
C GLU A 24 -12.98 -8.65 2.52
N ILE A 25 -13.98 -7.97 1.96
CA ILE A 25 -14.19 -6.52 2.16
C ILE A 25 -15.18 -6.35 3.31
N LEU A 26 -14.75 -5.65 4.34
CA LEU A 26 -15.49 -5.42 5.59
C LEU A 26 -15.81 -3.94 5.71
N ALA A 27 -16.89 -3.52 5.03
CA ALA A 27 -17.31 -2.12 4.90
C ALA A 27 -16.15 -1.22 4.38
N ASP A 28 -15.56 -0.42 5.26
CA ASP A 28 -14.48 0.51 4.92
C ASP A 28 -13.08 -0.15 4.96
N ASN A 29 -13.00 -1.40 5.41
CA ASN A 29 -11.76 -2.14 5.53
C ASN A 29 -11.68 -3.26 4.49
N VAL A 30 -10.46 -3.64 4.12
CA VAL A 30 -10.18 -4.83 3.32
C VAL A 30 -9.22 -5.73 4.06
N GLU A 31 -9.54 -7.01 4.12
CA GLU A 31 -8.64 -8.00 4.70
C GLU A 31 -7.44 -8.23 3.78
N VAL A 32 -6.23 -8.24 4.35
CA VAL A 32 -5.00 -8.59 3.63
C VAL A 32 -4.51 -9.94 4.12
N LEU A 33 -4.56 -10.95 3.26
CA LEU A 33 -4.16 -12.31 3.55
C LEU A 33 -2.63 -12.49 3.40
N ARG A 34 -2.03 -11.81 2.42
CA ARG A 34 -0.58 -11.89 2.13
C ARG A 34 -0.01 -10.59 1.56
N GLY A 35 1.31 -10.42 1.71
CA GLY A 35 2.08 -9.32 1.10
C GLY A 35 2.46 -8.21 2.07
N LEU A 36 1.82 -8.13 3.23
CA LEU A 36 2.10 -7.17 4.32
C LEU A 36 2.40 -7.89 5.63
N ALA A 37 3.15 -7.24 6.51
CA ALA A 37 3.42 -7.69 7.87
C ALA A 37 2.93 -6.66 8.91
N PRO A 38 2.61 -7.08 10.15
CA PRO A 38 2.31 -6.14 11.23
C PRO A 38 3.42 -5.09 11.40
N GLY A 39 3.01 -3.82 11.52
CA GLY A 39 3.92 -2.67 11.63
C GLY A 39 4.32 -2.05 10.27
N ASP A 40 3.99 -2.69 9.15
CA ASP A 40 4.13 -2.06 7.84
C ASP A 40 3.20 -0.83 7.72
N LYS A 41 3.78 0.28 7.27
CA LYS A 41 3.06 1.54 7.05
C LYS A 41 2.65 1.64 5.59
N VAL A 42 1.35 1.69 5.31
CA VAL A 42 0.83 1.78 3.94
C VAL A 42 0.25 3.15 3.65
N ILE A 43 0.28 3.55 2.38
CA ILE A 43 -0.37 4.78 1.91
C ILE A 43 -1.84 4.48 1.60
N LEU A 44 -2.77 5.08 2.36
CA LEU A 44 -4.21 4.88 2.18
C LEU A 44 -4.79 5.62 0.97
N ASN A 45 -4.24 6.80 0.67
CA ASN A 45 -4.72 7.67 -0.41
C ASN A 45 -3.59 7.96 -1.40
N PRO A 46 -3.18 6.99 -2.24
CA PRO A 46 -2.14 7.19 -3.24
C PRO A 46 -2.65 8.09 -4.38
N SER A 47 -1.79 8.98 -4.88
CA SER A 47 -2.07 9.68 -6.14
C SER A 47 -1.84 8.75 -7.33
N GLU A 48 -2.48 9.01 -8.47
CA GLU A 48 -2.34 8.17 -9.67
C GLU A 48 -0.89 8.08 -10.17
N ASN A 49 -0.09 9.12 -9.92
CA ASN A 49 1.32 9.23 -10.31
C ASN A 49 2.30 8.63 -9.27
N LEU A 50 1.80 8.13 -8.14
CA LEU A 50 2.65 7.49 -7.14
C LEU A 50 3.22 6.18 -7.73
N GLN A 51 4.51 5.96 -7.54
CA GLN A 51 5.22 4.80 -8.07
C GLN A 51 6.35 4.43 -7.11
N THR A 52 6.85 3.20 -7.22
CA THR A 52 8.02 2.77 -6.45
C THR A 52 9.18 3.76 -6.59
N GLY A 53 9.82 4.10 -5.46
CA GLY A 53 10.91 5.08 -5.39
C GLY A 53 10.46 6.53 -5.25
N SER A 54 9.17 6.84 -5.44
CA SER A 54 8.66 8.18 -5.18
C SER A 54 8.90 8.58 -3.73
N SER A 55 9.45 9.79 -3.55
CA SER A 55 9.58 10.39 -2.23
C SER A 55 8.22 10.83 -1.70
N VAL A 56 7.97 10.58 -0.42
CA VAL A 56 6.74 10.98 0.25
C VAL A 56 7.05 11.74 1.53
N LYS A 57 6.22 12.73 1.84
CA LYS A 57 6.27 13.45 3.11
C LYS A 57 5.08 13.03 3.95
N ILE A 58 5.36 12.41 5.08
CA ILE A 58 4.34 12.09 6.07
C ILE A 58 3.94 13.41 6.73
N ARG A 59 2.65 13.70 6.73
CA ARG A 59 2.05 14.72 7.59
C ARG A 59 1.39 13.95 8.71
N GLU A 60 1.94 14.08 9.91
CA GLU A 60 1.31 13.60 11.14
C GLU A 60 0.07 14.43 11.47
#